data_AF-A0A961ZLB0-F1
#
_entry.id   AF-A0A961ZLB0-F1
#
_cell.length_a   1.000
_cell.length_b   1.000
_cell.length_c   1.000
_cell.angle_alpha   90.00
_cell.angle_beta   90.00
_cell.angle_gamma   90.00
#
_symmetry.space_group_name_H-M   'P 1'
#
loop_
_entity.id
_entity.type
_entity.pdbx_description
1 polymer ?
#
loop_
_entity_poly.entity_id
_entity_poly.type
_entity_poly.pdbx_seq_one_letter_code
_entity_poly.pdbx_strand_id
1 'polypeptide(L)'
;MAEKIALKRLGNSDLSFFEYHFRNKTFGDHRQKGINLNRDVFVDQFYPQALEAMGMKWPVLVTLFGPGDAAPYSPPPDARRPITYNNGKNWRLNGGTVPDDPGSPERFASLAPGDLALFRFRGDPAPEEVDVILISARFDADAHRVLDAIVPQGRRSMVSLTPAQLDAALAGVDLVGTALADVRPTPELEDAVEEVALGGAAGPALVARRGGRRLSPAELQQARDDAQQIGADGESLVNSWLVEQQVDRLEWTSQLDAAAPYDFRFNDADGNNVKMDAKSTTGPFARRIHISTSELVEAAADDARYSVARVYEIDEDGAKMRICDNFNDLAKTIAGSLSLPAGVRVDGFSIDPNTLEWGAEIALSRSEEDQQE
;
A
#
# COMPACT_ATOMS: atom_id res chain seq x y z
N MET A 1 3.79 -7.62 -6.96
CA MET A 1 4.46 -8.81 -6.38
C MET A 1 3.68 -9.30 -5.17
N ALA A 2 3.45 -10.61 -5.02
CA ALA A 2 2.72 -11.15 -3.87
C ALA A 2 3.51 -10.93 -2.56
N GLU A 3 2.83 -10.35 -1.57
CA GLU A 3 3.39 -10.15 -0.25
C GLU A 3 3.59 -11.49 0.49
N LYS A 4 4.79 -11.70 1.05
CA LYS A 4 5.17 -12.95 1.71
C LYS A 4 5.10 -12.79 3.23
N ILE A 5 3.97 -13.16 3.83
CA ILE A 5 3.69 -12.97 5.27
C ILE A 5 3.84 -14.29 6.02
N ALA A 6 4.61 -14.30 7.11
CA ALA A 6 4.68 -15.46 7.99
C ALA A 6 4.59 -15.09 9.46
N LEU A 7 3.87 -15.89 10.23
CA LEU A 7 3.74 -15.74 11.67
C LEU A 7 4.57 -16.82 12.36
N LYS A 8 5.40 -16.44 13.32
CA LYS A 8 6.27 -17.35 14.08
C LYS A 8 6.07 -17.19 15.58
N ARG A 9 5.99 -18.31 16.31
CA ARG A 9 6.15 -18.37 17.76
C ARG A 9 7.64 -18.39 18.13
N LEU A 10 8.06 -17.41 18.92
CA LEU A 10 9.45 -17.24 19.35
C LEU A 10 9.81 -18.28 20.42
N GLY A 11 10.89 -19.02 20.17
CA GLY A 11 11.49 -19.90 21.18
C GLY A 11 12.64 -19.22 21.93
N ASN A 12 13.14 -19.88 22.98
CA ASN A 12 14.28 -19.39 23.79
C ASN A 12 15.49 -19.00 22.92
N SER A 13 15.80 -19.77 21.87
CA SER A 13 16.93 -19.52 20.98
C SER A 13 16.72 -18.36 20.02
N ASP A 14 15.47 -17.97 19.77
CA ASP A 14 15.15 -16.83 18.92
C ASP A 14 15.28 -15.53 19.73
N LEU A 15 14.91 -15.55 21.01
CA LEU A 15 15.00 -14.38 21.91
C LEU A 15 16.43 -13.92 22.17
N SER A 16 17.44 -14.80 22.03
CA SER A 16 18.86 -14.41 22.07
C SER A 16 19.30 -13.58 20.86
N PHE A 17 18.40 -13.30 19.91
CA PHE A 17 18.57 -12.25 18.91
C PHE A 17 18.54 -10.84 19.52
N PHE A 18 17.85 -10.63 20.65
CA PHE A 18 17.80 -9.33 21.33
C PHE A 18 18.90 -9.23 22.39
N GLU A 19 19.59 -8.08 22.43
CA GLU A 19 20.77 -7.89 23.28
C GLU A 19 20.46 -8.06 24.76
N TYR A 20 19.35 -7.52 25.24
CA TYR A 20 18.88 -7.71 26.62
C TYR A 20 18.90 -9.19 27.04
N HIS A 21 18.19 -10.07 26.30
CA HIS A 21 18.10 -11.48 26.66
C HIS A 21 19.42 -12.23 26.48
N PHE A 22 20.21 -11.85 25.47
CA PHE A 22 21.52 -12.45 25.23
C PHE A 22 22.50 -12.14 26.37
N ARG A 23 22.58 -10.87 26.81
CA ARG A 23 23.48 -10.44 27.90
C ARG A 23 23.05 -11.01 29.25
N ASN A 24 21.75 -11.00 29.54
CA ASN A 24 21.22 -11.46 30.82
C ASN A 24 21.06 -12.97 30.91
N LYS A 25 21.29 -13.72 29.82
CA LYS A 25 21.10 -15.17 29.73
C LYS A 25 19.74 -15.62 30.26
N THR A 26 18.71 -14.82 30.00
CA THR A 26 17.36 -14.97 30.60
C THR A 26 16.80 -16.38 30.39
N PHE A 27 17.16 -17.02 29.28
CA PHE A 27 16.66 -18.35 28.89
C PHE A 27 17.77 -19.41 28.75
N GLY A 28 18.93 -19.19 29.38
CA GLY A 28 20.08 -20.11 29.35
C GLY A 28 21.25 -19.61 28.48
N ASP A 29 22.32 -20.42 28.37
CA ASP A 29 23.55 -20.09 27.65
C ASP A 29 23.41 -20.30 26.12
N HIS A 30 22.39 -19.70 25.52
CA HIS A 30 22.14 -19.77 24.10
C HIS A 30 23.10 -18.85 23.34
N ARG A 31 24.06 -19.45 22.62
CA ARG A 31 25.05 -18.72 21.80
C ARG A 31 24.50 -18.24 20.45
N GLN A 32 23.25 -18.56 20.14
CA GLN A 32 22.65 -18.25 18.84
C GLN A 32 22.12 -16.81 18.81
N LYS A 33 22.69 -15.95 17.96
CA LYS A 33 22.28 -14.54 17.80
C LYS A 33 21.42 -14.36 16.54
N GLY A 34 20.28 -15.02 16.48
CA GLY A 34 19.43 -15.01 15.29
C GLY A 34 18.14 -15.80 15.44
N ILE A 35 17.14 -15.42 14.65
CA ILE A 35 15.81 -16.06 14.63
C ILE A 35 15.80 -17.17 13.59
N ASN A 36 15.41 -18.38 13.97
CA ASN A 36 15.27 -19.48 13.02
C ASN A 36 14.03 -19.32 12.13
N LEU A 37 14.22 -19.47 10.83
CA LEU A 37 13.16 -19.50 9.83
C LEU A 37 12.90 -20.95 9.43
N ASN A 38 11.63 -21.35 9.49
CA ASN A 38 11.17 -22.67 9.09
C ASN A 38 11.38 -22.86 7.57
N ARG A 39 12.09 -23.92 7.17
CA ARG A 39 12.37 -24.22 5.76
C ARG A 39 11.09 -24.35 4.94
N ASP A 40 10.10 -25.04 5.49
CA ASP A 40 8.81 -25.32 4.87
C ASP A 40 7.98 -24.06 4.57
N VAL A 41 8.31 -22.93 5.21
CA VAL A 41 7.71 -21.63 4.92
C VAL A 41 8.67 -20.79 4.08
N PHE A 42 9.87 -20.52 4.61
CA PHE A 42 10.78 -19.56 4.01
C PHE A 42 11.35 -20.01 2.66
N VAL A 43 11.69 -21.29 2.50
CA VAL A 43 12.24 -21.81 1.25
C VAL A 43 11.14 -22.33 0.37
N ASP A 44 10.35 -23.28 0.90
CA ASP A 44 9.47 -24.08 0.06
C ASP A 44 8.27 -23.26 -0.46
N GLN A 45 7.90 -22.17 0.22
CA GLN A 45 6.77 -21.30 -0.18
C GLN A 45 7.21 -19.91 -0.64
N PHE A 46 8.18 -19.29 0.04
CA PHE A 46 8.53 -17.89 -0.22
C PHE A 46 9.68 -17.73 -1.20
N TYR A 47 10.78 -18.43 -0.99
CA TYR A 47 11.99 -18.27 -1.79
C TYR A 47 12.53 -19.63 -2.25
N PRO A 48 11.89 -20.30 -3.23
CA PRO A 48 12.33 -21.62 -3.69
C PRO A 48 13.77 -21.63 -4.22
N GLN A 49 14.20 -20.51 -4.81
CA GLN A 49 15.57 -20.31 -5.30
C GLN A 49 16.63 -20.25 -4.18
N ALA A 50 16.22 -20.17 -2.91
CA ALA A 50 17.14 -20.25 -1.77
C ALA A 50 17.96 -21.55 -1.76
N LEU A 51 17.43 -22.65 -2.31
CA LEU A 51 18.12 -23.93 -2.38
C LEU A 51 19.39 -23.87 -3.25
N GLU A 52 19.35 -23.07 -4.33
CA GLU A 52 20.50 -22.84 -5.21
C GLU A 52 21.51 -21.88 -4.56
N ALA A 53 21.03 -21.07 -3.62
CA ALA A 53 21.82 -20.13 -2.83
C ALA A 53 22.39 -20.71 -1.52
N MET A 54 22.41 -22.03 -1.34
CA MET A 54 22.97 -22.63 -0.13
C MET A 54 24.44 -22.22 0.08
N GLY A 55 24.72 -21.60 1.22
CA GLY A 55 26.04 -21.05 1.54
C GLY A 55 26.21 -19.57 1.23
N MET A 56 25.24 -18.95 0.51
CA MET A 56 25.19 -17.51 0.35
C MET A 56 24.63 -16.81 1.60
N LYS A 57 25.00 -15.54 1.77
CA LYS A 57 24.40 -14.64 2.75
C LYS A 57 23.57 -13.62 1.99
N TRP A 58 22.28 -13.55 2.29
CA TRP A 58 21.41 -12.52 1.72
C TRP A 58 21.38 -11.31 2.65
N PRO A 59 21.96 -10.17 2.27
CA PRO A 59 21.94 -8.98 3.11
C PRO A 59 20.53 -8.36 3.08
N VAL A 60 19.80 -8.48 4.18
CA VAL A 60 18.42 -8.00 4.29
C VAL A 60 18.36 -6.74 5.15
N LEU A 61 17.59 -5.75 4.70
CA LEU A 61 17.20 -4.61 5.53
C LEU A 61 16.12 -5.06 6.52
N VAL A 62 16.34 -4.86 7.81
CA VAL A 62 15.40 -5.29 8.86
C VAL A 62 14.79 -4.07 9.51
N THR A 63 13.47 -4.04 9.63
CA THR A 63 12.77 -3.08 10.49
C THR A 63 11.99 -3.85 11.54
N LEU A 64 12.21 -3.49 12.81
CA LEU A 64 11.56 -4.11 13.96
C LEU A 64 10.49 -3.18 14.51
N PHE A 65 9.28 -3.70 14.68
CA PHE A 65 8.16 -2.98 15.29
C PHE A 65 7.78 -3.65 16.61
N GLY A 66 7.29 -2.84 17.56
CA GLY A 66 6.83 -3.34 18.86
C GLY A 66 7.96 -3.85 19.77
N PRO A 67 7.61 -4.62 20.83
CA PRO A 67 6.23 -4.93 21.23
C PRO A 67 5.44 -3.68 21.67
N GLY A 68 4.11 -3.74 21.66
CA GLY A 68 3.24 -2.59 21.95
C GLY A 68 3.38 -1.44 20.94
N ASP A 69 3.33 -0.19 21.42
CA ASP A 69 3.43 1.05 20.64
C ASP A 69 4.86 1.55 20.44
N ALA A 70 5.87 0.72 20.74
CA ALA A 70 7.26 1.13 20.62
C ALA A 70 7.61 1.53 19.18
N ALA A 71 8.19 2.73 19.02
CA ALA A 71 8.60 3.27 17.72
C ALA A 71 9.48 2.28 16.93
N PRO A 72 9.39 2.22 15.60
CA PRO A 72 10.17 1.27 14.81
C PRO A 72 11.67 1.40 15.02
N TYR A 73 12.37 0.28 15.06
CA TYR A 73 13.82 0.21 15.08
C TYR A 73 14.35 -0.37 13.77
N SER A 74 15.12 0.43 13.04
CA SER A 74 15.86 -0.01 11.85
C SER A 74 17.35 0.13 12.13
N PRO A 75 18.14 -0.95 12.03
CA PRO A 75 19.60 -0.85 12.07
C PRO A 75 20.09 0.13 10.99
N PRO A 76 21.25 0.77 11.20
CA PRO A 76 21.93 1.54 10.17
C PRO A 76 22.08 0.74 8.85
N PRO A 77 22.05 1.39 7.66
CA PRO A 77 22.12 0.70 6.37
C PRO A 77 23.39 -0.13 6.15
N ASP A 78 24.49 0.18 6.83
CA ASP A 78 25.74 -0.59 6.85
C ASP A 78 25.68 -1.81 7.79
N ALA A 79 24.68 -1.87 8.66
CA ALA A 79 24.39 -2.98 9.57
C ALA A 79 23.28 -3.91 9.04
N ARG A 80 23.19 -4.09 7.71
CA ARG A 80 22.27 -5.07 7.10
C ARG A 80 22.45 -6.43 7.76
N ARG A 81 21.33 -7.05 8.10
CA ARG A 81 21.32 -8.32 8.81
C ARG A 81 21.16 -9.45 7.80
N PRO A 82 22.14 -10.37 7.71
CA PRO A 82 22.07 -11.38 6.69
C PRO A 82 21.06 -12.47 7.07
N ILE A 83 20.27 -12.90 6.11
CA ILE A 83 19.63 -14.20 6.15
C ILE A 83 20.64 -15.24 5.68
N THR A 84 20.94 -16.22 6.52
CA THR A 84 21.97 -17.23 6.23
C THR A 84 21.46 -18.65 6.43
N TYR A 85 21.95 -19.55 5.58
CA TYR A 85 21.81 -20.97 5.78
C TYR A 85 22.89 -21.48 6.73
N ASN A 86 22.50 -21.98 7.91
CA ASN A 86 23.48 -22.45 8.89
C ASN A 86 23.77 -23.95 8.73
N ASN A 87 24.88 -24.27 8.05
CA ASN A 87 25.51 -25.60 7.99
C ASN A 87 24.51 -26.77 7.87
N GLY A 88 23.55 -26.68 6.95
CA GLY A 88 22.67 -27.81 6.64
C GLY A 88 21.39 -27.94 7.48
N LYS A 89 21.15 -27.06 8.47
CA LYS A 89 20.02 -27.25 9.41
C LYS A 89 18.85 -26.33 9.16
N ASN A 90 19.00 -25.01 9.31
CA ASN A 90 17.90 -24.05 9.17
C ASN A 90 18.39 -22.73 8.56
N TRP A 91 17.48 -22.02 7.89
CA TRP A 91 17.65 -20.61 7.53
C TRP A 91 17.47 -19.74 8.77
N ARG A 92 18.19 -18.63 8.85
CA ARG A 92 18.17 -17.75 10.01
C ARG A 92 18.27 -16.30 9.61
N LEU A 93 17.44 -15.45 10.22
CA LEU A 93 17.73 -14.03 10.29
C LEU A 93 18.85 -13.81 11.31
N ASN A 94 20.01 -13.36 10.85
CA ASN A 94 21.27 -13.38 11.59
C ASN A 94 21.93 -11.99 11.62
N GLY A 95 23.19 -11.91 12.05
CA GLY A 95 23.94 -10.63 12.02
C GLY A 95 24.27 -10.03 13.38
N GLY A 96 24.21 -10.83 14.45
CA GLY A 96 24.49 -10.37 15.81
C GLY A 96 23.22 -9.99 16.57
N THR A 97 23.38 -9.44 17.77
CA THR A 97 22.24 -9.01 18.59
C THR A 97 21.65 -7.70 18.10
N VAL A 98 20.34 -7.53 18.25
CA VAL A 98 19.66 -6.24 18.18
C VAL A 98 19.98 -5.48 19.46
N PRO A 99 20.70 -4.35 19.39
CA PRO A 99 21.04 -3.62 20.59
C PRO A 99 19.79 -3.05 21.24
N ASP A 100 19.88 -2.85 22.55
CA ASP A 100 18.87 -2.09 23.25
C ASP A 100 18.97 -0.62 22.81
N ASP A 101 17.82 0.01 22.55
CA ASP A 101 17.77 1.42 22.19
C ASP A 101 18.20 2.26 23.41
N PRO A 102 19.17 3.19 23.30
CA PRO A 102 19.52 4.08 24.40
C PRO A 102 18.32 4.84 25.00
N GLY A 103 17.31 5.15 24.19
CA GLY A 103 16.06 5.79 24.64
C GLY A 103 15.05 4.83 25.26
N SER A 104 15.23 3.52 25.10
CA SER A 104 14.33 2.47 25.60
C SER A 104 15.11 1.17 25.86
N PRO A 105 16.00 1.16 26.87
CA PRO A 105 16.99 0.10 27.08
C PRO A 105 16.38 -1.27 27.46
N GLU A 106 15.09 -1.31 27.76
CA GLU A 106 14.36 -2.52 28.10
C GLU A 106 13.22 -2.82 27.12
N ARG A 107 13.23 -2.20 25.94
CA ARG A 107 12.18 -2.37 24.91
C ARG A 107 11.82 -3.84 24.68
N PHE A 108 12.84 -4.67 24.50
CA PHE A 108 12.66 -6.09 24.21
C PHE A 108 12.63 -6.96 25.46
N ALA A 109 12.87 -6.41 26.66
CA ALA A 109 12.94 -7.18 27.91
C ALA A 109 11.63 -7.89 28.28
N SER A 110 10.52 -7.36 27.78
CA SER A 110 9.18 -7.91 27.97
C SER A 110 8.91 -9.18 27.17
N LEU A 111 9.70 -9.46 26.13
CA LEU A 111 9.48 -10.62 25.28
C LEU A 111 9.76 -11.91 26.03
N ALA A 112 8.87 -12.89 25.85
CA ALA A 112 8.95 -14.19 26.49
C ALA A 112 8.83 -15.32 25.46
N PRO A 113 9.32 -16.53 25.79
CA PRO A 113 9.09 -17.70 24.96
C PRO A 113 7.59 -17.93 24.78
N GLY A 114 7.14 -18.09 23.54
CA GLY A 114 5.73 -18.15 23.21
C GLY A 114 5.14 -16.84 22.68
N ASP A 115 5.82 -15.70 22.82
CA ASP A 115 5.47 -14.49 22.09
C ASP A 115 5.65 -14.68 20.58
N LEU A 116 5.05 -13.80 19.78
CA LEU A 116 4.97 -13.97 18.33
C LEU A 116 5.83 -12.94 17.60
N ALA A 117 6.28 -13.30 16.42
CA ALA A 117 6.87 -12.42 15.43
C ALA A 117 6.15 -12.62 14.09
N LEU A 118 5.53 -11.55 13.58
CA LEU A 118 4.97 -11.48 12.24
C LEU A 118 6.04 -10.92 11.29
N PHE A 119 6.40 -11.70 10.30
CA PHE A 119 7.37 -11.36 9.26
C PHE A 119 6.64 -10.96 7.98
N ARG A 120 7.05 -9.84 7.38
CA ARG A 120 6.66 -9.47 6.01
C ARG A 120 7.93 -9.35 5.18
N PHE A 121 8.15 -10.31 4.30
CA PHE A 121 9.33 -10.32 3.43
C PHE A 121 9.03 -9.62 2.10
N ARG A 122 9.96 -8.77 1.66
CA ARG A 122 9.96 -8.13 0.33
C ARG A 122 11.19 -8.54 -0.46
N GLY A 123 11.05 -8.50 -1.79
CA GLY A 123 12.07 -8.91 -2.75
C GLY A 123 11.69 -10.20 -3.48
N ASP A 124 12.19 -10.31 -4.71
CA ASP A 124 12.05 -11.45 -5.61
C ASP A 124 13.21 -11.42 -6.62
N PRO A 125 13.96 -12.51 -6.85
CA PRO A 125 13.77 -13.87 -6.31
C PRO A 125 14.34 -14.12 -4.91
N ALA A 126 14.91 -13.10 -4.27
CA ALA A 126 15.54 -13.20 -2.95
C ALA A 126 14.99 -12.10 -2.01
N PRO A 127 15.04 -12.30 -0.68
CA PRO A 127 14.65 -11.26 0.26
C PRO A 127 15.63 -10.10 0.25
N GLU A 128 15.10 -8.90 0.14
CA GLU A 128 15.86 -7.64 0.20
C GLU A 128 15.53 -6.88 1.49
N GLU A 129 14.29 -7.00 1.96
CA GLU A 129 13.78 -6.35 3.16
C GLU A 129 12.88 -7.29 3.97
N VAL A 130 12.84 -7.09 5.28
CA VAL A 130 11.91 -7.76 6.17
C VAL A 130 11.45 -6.84 7.30
N ASP A 131 10.14 -6.70 7.40
CA ASP A 131 9.50 -6.13 8.60
C ASP A 131 9.24 -7.26 9.59
N VAL A 132 9.63 -7.05 10.85
CA VAL A 132 9.37 -7.98 11.95
C VAL A 132 8.57 -7.26 13.01
N ILE A 133 7.30 -7.63 13.13
CA ILE A 133 6.39 -7.08 14.13
C ILE A 133 6.37 -8.04 15.32
N LEU A 134 6.86 -7.56 16.45
CA LEU A 134 6.94 -8.32 17.69
C LEU A 134 5.63 -8.13 18.46
N ILE A 135 5.00 -9.23 18.82
CA ILE A 135 3.66 -9.25 19.41
C ILE A 135 3.79 -9.98 20.75
N SER A 136 3.73 -9.24 21.84
CA SER A 136 3.89 -9.79 23.18
C SER A 136 2.55 -10.08 23.82
N ALA A 137 2.40 -11.22 24.49
CA ALA A 137 1.22 -11.50 25.29
C ALA A 137 0.97 -10.44 26.39
N ARG A 138 2.00 -9.69 26.78
CA ARG A 138 1.91 -8.64 27.80
C ARG A 138 1.32 -7.33 27.27
N PHE A 139 1.71 -6.91 26.07
CA PHE A 139 1.35 -5.60 25.50
C PHE A 139 0.29 -5.69 24.41
N ASP A 140 0.23 -6.83 23.73
CA ASP A 140 -0.60 -7.08 22.56
C ASP A 140 -1.55 -8.27 22.82
N ALA A 141 -2.08 -8.39 24.05
CA ALA A 141 -2.70 -9.62 24.56
C ALA A 141 -3.80 -10.22 23.66
N ASP A 142 -4.69 -9.38 23.11
CA ASP A 142 -5.77 -9.85 22.23
C ASP A 142 -5.25 -10.29 20.87
N ALA A 143 -4.36 -9.50 20.25
CA ALA A 143 -3.74 -9.84 18.98
C ALA A 143 -2.87 -11.10 19.11
N HIS A 144 -2.10 -11.21 20.19
CA HIS A 144 -1.32 -12.38 20.55
C HIS A 144 -2.23 -13.61 20.63
N ARG A 145 -3.30 -13.56 21.43
CA ARG A 145 -4.22 -14.68 21.62
C ARG A 145 -4.82 -15.21 20.31
N VAL A 146 -5.29 -14.33 19.42
CA VAL A 146 -5.93 -14.77 18.16
C VAL A 146 -4.90 -15.30 17.17
N LEU A 147 -3.72 -14.68 17.08
CA LEU A 147 -2.67 -15.10 16.16
C LEU A 147 -1.97 -16.38 16.65
N ASP A 148 -1.82 -16.54 17.96
CA ASP A 148 -1.18 -17.71 18.57
C ASP A 148 -1.91 -19.02 18.26
N ALA A 149 -3.25 -18.94 18.14
CA ALA A 149 -4.12 -20.05 17.79
C ALA A 149 -3.87 -20.58 16.36
N ILE A 150 -3.27 -19.77 15.50
CA ILE A 150 -3.00 -20.11 14.10
C ILE A 150 -1.62 -20.77 13.95
N VAL A 151 -0.68 -20.44 14.86
CA VAL A 151 0.67 -21.01 14.80
C VAL A 151 0.62 -22.48 15.19
N PRO A 152 1.16 -23.40 14.36
CA PRO A 152 1.22 -24.81 14.68
C PRO A 152 1.88 -25.09 16.05
N GLN A 153 1.38 -26.11 16.73
CA GLN A 153 1.97 -26.60 17.99
C GLN A 153 3.12 -27.58 17.71
N GLY A 154 4.06 -27.70 18.66
CA GLY A 154 5.14 -28.68 18.62
C GLY A 154 6.39 -28.18 17.87
N ARG A 155 6.92 -28.99 16.94
CA ARG A 155 8.21 -28.70 16.27
C ARG A 155 8.12 -27.64 15.17
N ARG A 156 6.93 -27.40 14.63
CA ARG A 156 6.68 -26.32 13.68
C ARG A 156 6.33 -25.08 14.48
N SER A 157 7.08 -24.01 14.26
CA SER A 157 6.93 -22.76 15.02
C SER A 157 6.49 -21.59 14.14
N MET A 158 6.27 -21.82 12.85
CA MET A 158 6.04 -20.77 11.86
C MET A 158 5.04 -21.25 10.82
N VAL A 159 4.21 -20.36 10.32
CA VAL A 159 3.18 -20.59 9.31
C VAL A 159 3.14 -19.42 8.33
N SER A 160 2.85 -19.67 7.07
CA SER A 160 2.56 -18.63 6.08
C SER A 160 1.11 -18.16 6.20
N LEU A 161 0.88 -16.88 5.93
CA LEU A 161 -0.44 -16.27 5.91
C LEU A 161 -0.62 -15.50 4.60
N THR A 162 -1.83 -15.48 4.07
CA THR A 162 -2.25 -14.46 3.12
C THR A 162 -2.68 -13.18 3.86
N PRO A 163 -2.69 -12.00 3.21
CA PRO A 163 -3.27 -10.80 3.80
C PRO A 163 -4.69 -11.02 4.32
N ALA A 164 -5.55 -11.65 3.52
CA ALA A 164 -6.93 -11.98 3.91
C ALA A 164 -7.02 -12.89 5.15
N GLN A 165 -6.11 -13.86 5.31
CA GLN A 165 -6.07 -14.71 6.51
C GLN A 165 -5.64 -13.91 7.75
N LEU A 166 -4.67 -13.00 7.60
CA LEU A 166 -4.24 -12.12 8.68
C LEU A 166 -5.37 -11.15 9.09
N ASP A 167 -6.05 -10.56 8.12
CA ASP A 167 -7.19 -9.67 8.35
C ASP A 167 -8.35 -10.39 9.04
N ALA A 168 -8.70 -11.60 8.57
CA ALA A 168 -9.74 -12.40 9.19
C ALA A 168 -9.39 -12.80 10.63
N ALA A 169 -8.12 -13.09 10.91
CA ALA A 169 -7.66 -13.42 12.26
C ALA A 169 -7.74 -12.23 13.23
N LEU A 170 -7.45 -11.02 12.73
CA LEU A 170 -7.47 -9.78 13.50
C LEU A 170 -8.84 -9.08 13.49
N ALA A 171 -9.84 -9.66 12.81
CA ALA A 171 -11.18 -9.10 12.75
C ALA A 171 -11.77 -8.98 14.17
N GLY A 172 -12.10 -7.75 14.57
CA GLY A 172 -12.65 -7.45 15.89
C GLY A 172 -11.62 -7.33 17.02
N VAL A 173 -10.32 -7.38 16.71
CA VAL A 173 -9.26 -7.03 17.67
C VAL A 173 -9.06 -5.52 17.67
N ASP A 174 -9.04 -4.92 18.87
CA ASP A 174 -8.61 -3.53 19.01
C ASP A 174 -7.08 -3.46 18.89
N LEU A 175 -6.61 -2.86 17.80
CA LEU A 175 -5.18 -2.71 17.51
C LEU A 175 -4.64 -1.34 17.92
N VAL A 176 -5.47 -0.47 18.51
CA VAL A 176 -5.04 0.87 18.93
C VAL A 176 -3.87 0.76 19.91
N GLY A 177 -2.77 1.46 19.60
CA GLY A 177 -1.56 1.42 20.41
C GLY A 177 -0.73 0.14 20.24
N THR A 178 -0.94 -0.63 19.17
CA THR A 178 -0.09 -1.77 18.82
C THR A 178 0.67 -1.49 17.53
N ALA A 179 1.87 -2.04 17.41
CA ALA A 179 2.65 -2.03 16.18
C ALA A 179 1.92 -2.68 14.98
N LEU A 180 0.92 -3.53 15.23
CA LEU A 180 0.10 -4.14 14.19
C LEU A 180 -0.81 -3.14 13.48
N ALA A 181 -1.26 -2.08 14.16
CA ALA A 181 -2.07 -1.03 13.54
C ALA A 181 -1.29 -0.25 12.47
N ASP A 182 0.02 -0.05 12.67
CA ASP A 182 0.86 0.71 11.74
C ASP A 182 1.21 -0.07 10.47
N VAL A 183 1.29 -1.40 10.56
CA VAL A 183 1.69 -2.24 9.44
C VAL A 183 0.51 -2.77 8.63
N ARG A 184 -0.71 -2.75 9.17
CA ARG A 184 -1.90 -3.23 8.44
C ARG A 184 -2.17 -2.30 7.25
N PRO A 185 -2.30 -2.83 6.01
CA PRO A 185 -2.88 -2.05 4.94
C PRO A 185 -4.29 -1.68 5.36
N THR A 186 -4.56 -0.37 5.47
CA THR A 186 -5.91 0.12 5.66
C THR A 186 -6.28 0.93 4.41
N PRO A 187 -7.58 1.08 4.11
CA PRO A 187 -8.01 1.92 3.01
C PRO A 187 -7.34 3.30 3.04
N GLU A 188 -7.20 3.92 4.22
CA GLU A 188 -6.55 5.23 4.32
C GLU A 188 -5.06 5.21 3.95
N LEU A 189 -4.37 4.09 4.14
CA LEU A 189 -2.98 3.94 3.73
C LEU A 189 -2.89 3.70 2.23
N GLU A 190 -3.79 2.90 1.66
CA GLU A 190 -3.88 2.68 0.21
C GLU A 190 -4.20 4.00 -0.50
N ASP A 191 -5.17 4.76 0.00
CA ASP A 191 -5.51 6.12 -0.46
C ASP A 191 -4.28 7.04 -0.39
N ALA A 192 -3.52 6.98 0.71
CA ALA A 192 -2.33 7.79 0.86
C ALA A 192 -1.22 7.39 -0.11
N VAL A 193 -1.08 6.10 -0.42
CA VAL A 193 -0.11 5.60 -1.41
C VAL A 193 -0.52 6.00 -2.82
N GLU A 194 -1.81 5.89 -3.17
CA GLU A 194 -2.39 6.37 -4.43
C GLU A 194 -2.16 7.89 -4.56
N GLU A 195 -2.45 8.69 -3.52
CA GLU A 195 -2.15 10.13 -3.54
C GLU A 195 -0.66 10.39 -3.75
N VAL A 196 0.26 9.66 -3.10
CA VAL A 196 1.71 9.83 -3.33
C VAL A 196 2.07 9.49 -4.78
N ALA A 197 1.51 8.42 -5.33
CA ALA A 197 1.76 7.97 -6.70
C ALA A 197 1.35 9.04 -7.73
N LEU A 198 0.20 9.70 -7.48
CA LEU A 198 -0.38 10.77 -8.29
C LEU A 198 0.18 12.18 -7.96
N GLY A 199 1.16 12.28 -7.05
CA GLY A 199 1.79 13.57 -6.70
C GLY A 199 0.98 14.45 -5.75
N GLY A 200 -0.04 13.89 -5.09
CA GLY A 200 -0.81 14.52 -4.03
C GLY A 200 0.05 14.90 -2.81
N ALA A 201 -0.21 16.08 -2.25
CA ALA A 201 0.57 16.62 -1.15
C ALA A 201 0.20 16.05 0.24
N ALA A 202 -0.98 15.46 0.41
CA ALA A 202 -1.43 14.95 1.71
C ALA A 202 -0.98 13.50 1.96
N GLY A 203 -0.90 12.68 0.90
CA GLY A 203 -0.39 11.31 0.95
C GLY A 203 0.95 11.15 1.70
N PRO A 204 2.02 11.91 1.38
CA PRO A 204 3.32 11.77 2.05
C PRO A 204 3.25 11.97 3.57
N ALA A 205 2.43 12.89 4.05
CA ALA A 205 2.28 13.15 5.48
C ALA A 205 1.56 12.01 6.20
N LEU A 206 0.57 11.38 5.56
CA LEU A 206 -0.15 10.22 6.11
C LEU A 206 0.75 8.98 6.16
N VAL A 207 1.50 8.71 5.09
CA VAL A 207 2.48 7.62 5.04
C VAL A 207 3.56 7.82 6.11
N ALA A 208 4.06 9.05 6.28
CA ALA A 208 5.06 9.37 7.30
C ALA A 208 4.53 9.24 8.74
N ARG A 209 3.24 9.54 8.98
CA ARG A 209 2.63 9.51 10.32
C ARG A 209 2.43 8.10 10.88
N ARG A 210 2.22 7.08 10.04
CA ARG A 210 2.04 5.68 10.49
C ARG A 210 3.36 4.96 10.77
N GLY A 211 4.22 5.60 11.54
CA GLY A 211 5.34 4.89 12.18
C GLY A 211 6.36 4.28 11.21
N GLY A 212 6.83 5.02 10.20
CA GLY A 212 8.08 4.66 9.52
C GLY A 212 8.02 3.57 8.44
N ARG A 213 6.83 3.16 7.96
CA ARG A 213 6.75 2.43 6.68
C ARG A 213 7.35 3.32 5.58
N ARG A 214 8.44 2.87 4.97
CA ARG A 214 9.02 3.52 3.79
C ARG A 214 8.33 2.91 2.58
N LEU A 215 7.74 3.76 1.73
CA LEU A 215 7.39 3.34 0.39
C LEU A 215 8.67 3.06 -0.38
N SER A 216 8.88 1.82 -0.77
CA SER A 216 9.96 1.46 -1.67
C SER A 216 9.70 2.04 -3.07
N PRO A 217 10.74 2.27 -3.89
CA PRO A 217 10.54 2.67 -5.28
C PRO A 217 9.67 1.70 -6.08
N ALA A 218 9.76 0.40 -5.78
CA ALA A 218 8.93 -0.63 -6.42
C ALA A 218 7.46 -0.54 -6.02
N GLU A 219 7.14 -0.30 -4.73
CA GLU A 219 5.76 -0.07 -4.29
C GLU A 219 5.18 1.21 -4.92
N LEU A 220 5.98 2.28 -5.01
CA LEU A 220 5.54 3.52 -5.66
C LEU A 220 5.31 3.33 -7.16
N GLN A 221 6.17 2.56 -7.83
CA GLN A 221 5.99 2.24 -9.24
C GLN A 221 4.73 1.38 -9.45
N GLN A 222 4.54 0.34 -8.63
CA GLN A 222 3.33 -0.48 -8.69
C GLN A 222 2.07 0.36 -8.48
N ALA A 223 2.07 1.26 -7.49
CA ALA A 223 0.92 2.14 -7.25
C ALA A 223 0.63 3.08 -8.43
N ARG A 224 1.66 3.50 -9.19
CA ARG A 224 1.48 4.27 -10.42
C ARG A 224 0.91 3.43 -11.55
N ASP A 225 1.42 2.22 -11.72
CA ASP A 225 0.94 1.27 -12.73
C ASP A 225 -0.53 0.92 -12.46
N ASP A 226 -0.88 0.66 -11.19
CA ASP A 226 -2.25 0.41 -10.75
C ASP A 226 -3.15 1.63 -11.01
N ALA A 227 -2.71 2.84 -10.65
CA ALA A 227 -3.48 4.06 -10.89
C ALA A 227 -3.69 4.33 -12.39
N GLN A 228 -2.70 4.04 -13.22
CA GLN A 228 -2.81 4.15 -14.68
C GLN A 228 -3.83 3.15 -15.23
N GLN A 229 -3.81 1.89 -14.76
CA GLN A 229 -4.79 0.88 -15.15
C GLN A 229 -6.21 1.28 -14.73
N ILE A 230 -6.38 1.75 -13.49
CA ILE A 230 -7.67 2.24 -12.97
C ILE A 230 -8.19 3.42 -13.81
N GLY A 231 -7.30 4.32 -14.23
CA GLY A 231 -7.60 5.40 -15.16
C GLY A 231 -8.18 4.88 -16.47
N ALA A 232 -7.43 4.00 -17.15
CA ALA A 232 -7.83 3.40 -18.43
C ALA A 232 -9.15 2.61 -18.33
N ASP A 233 -9.33 1.83 -17.27
CA ASP A 233 -10.55 1.08 -17.00
C ASP A 233 -11.76 2.01 -16.88
N GLY A 234 -11.62 3.12 -16.13
CA GLY A 234 -12.72 4.07 -15.98
C GLY A 234 -13.00 4.87 -17.24
N GLU A 235 -11.97 5.23 -18.04
CA GLU A 235 -12.19 5.82 -19.37
C GLU A 235 -12.98 4.85 -20.28
N SER A 236 -12.62 3.57 -20.29
CA SER A 236 -13.35 2.56 -21.07
C SER A 236 -14.82 2.46 -20.66
N LEU A 237 -15.10 2.42 -19.35
CA LEU A 237 -16.46 2.40 -18.82
C LEU A 237 -17.27 3.65 -19.21
N VAL A 238 -16.65 4.84 -19.19
CA VAL A 238 -17.28 6.09 -19.63
C VAL A 238 -17.56 6.07 -21.13
N ASN A 239 -16.63 5.56 -21.94
CA ASN A 239 -16.82 5.42 -23.38
C ASN A 239 -18.02 4.53 -23.71
N SER A 240 -18.09 3.34 -23.10
CA SER A 240 -19.20 2.41 -23.29
C SER A 240 -20.54 3.06 -22.93
N TRP A 241 -20.59 3.80 -21.82
CA TRP A 241 -21.77 4.57 -21.45
C TRP A 241 -22.13 5.67 -22.46
N LEU A 242 -21.15 6.45 -22.94
CA LEU A 242 -21.38 7.50 -23.95
C LEU A 242 -21.91 6.93 -25.28
N VAL A 243 -21.41 5.77 -25.69
CA VAL A 243 -21.90 5.03 -26.86
C VAL A 243 -23.36 4.61 -26.66
N GLU A 244 -23.72 4.10 -25.48
CA GLU A 244 -25.10 3.73 -25.14
C GLU A 244 -26.04 4.95 -25.10
N GLN A 245 -25.54 6.11 -24.66
CA GLN A 245 -26.30 7.37 -24.71
C GLN A 245 -26.50 7.90 -26.14
N GLN A 246 -25.83 7.31 -27.14
CA GLN A 246 -25.91 7.70 -28.55
C GLN A 246 -25.59 9.18 -28.77
N VAL A 247 -24.59 9.70 -28.06
CA VAL A 247 -24.14 11.10 -28.23
C VAL A 247 -23.60 11.32 -29.65
N ASP A 248 -23.81 12.52 -30.19
CA ASP A 248 -23.38 12.83 -31.56
C ASP A 248 -21.87 13.15 -31.58
N ARG A 249 -21.17 12.69 -32.62
CA ARG A 249 -19.72 12.92 -32.83
C ARG A 249 -18.82 12.57 -31.65
N LEU A 250 -19.06 11.44 -30.99
CA LEU A 250 -18.18 10.93 -29.95
C LEU A 250 -16.76 10.68 -30.48
N GLU A 251 -15.77 11.26 -29.81
CA GLU A 251 -14.35 11.04 -30.01
C GLU A 251 -13.68 10.77 -28.66
N TRP A 252 -13.02 9.62 -28.52
CA TRP A 252 -12.13 9.31 -27.39
C TRP A 252 -10.74 9.87 -27.71
N THR A 253 -10.52 11.12 -27.27
CA THR A 253 -9.35 11.93 -27.63
C THR A 253 -8.08 11.46 -26.93
N SER A 254 -8.14 11.05 -25.65
CA SER A 254 -6.97 10.57 -24.89
C SER A 254 -6.35 9.30 -25.50
N GLN A 255 -7.16 8.46 -26.15
CA GLN A 255 -6.69 7.27 -26.88
C GLN A 255 -5.84 7.64 -28.11
N LEU A 256 -6.10 8.79 -28.73
CA LEU A 256 -5.39 9.28 -29.91
C LEU A 256 -4.19 10.16 -29.54
N ASP A 257 -4.30 10.93 -28.47
CA ASP A 257 -3.27 11.83 -27.96
C ASP A 257 -3.21 11.80 -26.42
N ALA A 258 -2.19 11.13 -25.88
CA ALA A 258 -1.95 11.05 -24.44
C ALA A 258 -1.64 12.41 -23.78
N ALA A 259 -1.40 13.47 -24.57
CA ALA A 259 -1.23 14.83 -24.08
C ALA A 259 -2.51 15.68 -24.18
N ALA A 260 -3.64 15.07 -24.59
CA ALA A 260 -4.91 15.76 -24.66
C ALA A 260 -5.34 16.27 -23.26
N PRO A 261 -5.88 17.49 -23.16
CA PRO A 261 -6.34 18.05 -21.88
C PRO A 261 -7.76 17.60 -21.49
N TYR A 262 -8.28 16.54 -22.12
CA TYR A 262 -9.57 15.90 -21.86
C TYR A 262 -9.59 14.52 -22.54
N ASP A 263 -10.45 13.62 -22.06
CA ASP A 263 -10.54 12.25 -22.56
C ASP A 263 -11.54 12.12 -23.71
N PHE A 264 -12.67 12.83 -23.63
CA PHE A 264 -13.77 12.72 -24.58
C PHE A 264 -14.20 14.06 -25.13
N ARG A 265 -14.65 14.03 -26.38
CA ARG A 265 -15.37 15.14 -27.02
C ARG A 265 -16.60 14.62 -27.74
N PHE A 266 -17.72 15.33 -27.60
CA PHE A 266 -18.98 14.99 -28.28
C PHE A 266 -19.92 16.21 -28.34
N ASN A 267 -21.03 16.07 -29.07
CA ASN A 267 -22.15 17.00 -29.05
C ASN A 267 -23.27 16.44 -28.16
N ASP A 268 -23.78 17.27 -27.24
CA ASP A 268 -24.97 16.91 -26.46
C ASP A 268 -26.26 16.96 -27.30
N ALA A 269 -27.39 16.59 -26.70
CA ALA A 269 -28.70 16.57 -27.37
C ALA A 269 -29.15 17.95 -27.88
N ASP A 270 -28.62 19.03 -27.32
CA ASP A 270 -28.89 20.41 -27.73
C ASP A 270 -27.91 20.89 -28.83
N GLY A 271 -26.95 20.05 -29.21
CA GLY A 271 -25.93 20.34 -30.20
C GLY A 271 -24.74 21.15 -29.67
N ASN A 272 -24.62 21.30 -28.35
CA ASN A 272 -23.47 21.97 -27.74
C ASN A 272 -22.25 21.05 -27.74
N ASN A 273 -21.08 21.62 -28.00
CA ASN A 273 -19.81 20.91 -27.88
C ASN A 273 -19.46 20.70 -26.41
N VAL A 274 -19.21 19.45 -26.03
CA VAL A 274 -18.84 19.02 -24.68
C VAL A 274 -17.47 18.39 -24.72
N LYS A 275 -16.62 18.80 -23.80
CA LYS A 275 -15.36 18.12 -23.45
C LYS A 275 -15.58 17.43 -22.11
N MET A 276 -15.13 16.20 -21.96
CA MET A 276 -15.29 15.44 -20.73
C MET A 276 -13.99 14.74 -20.36
N ASP A 277 -13.72 14.71 -19.06
CA ASP A 277 -12.57 14.02 -18.49
C ASP A 277 -13.05 13.05 -17.40
N ALA A 278 -12.51 11.83 -17.41
CA ALA A 278 -12.86 10.73 -16.53
C ALA A 278 -11.83 10.63 -15.40
N LYS A 279 -12.28 10.85 -14.16
CA LYS A 279 -11.46 10.69 -12.95
C LYS A 279 -11.87 9.44 -12.20
N SER A 280 -11.04 8.41 -12.32
CA SER A 280 -11.32 7.05 -11.86
C SER A 280 -10.72 6.76 -10.48
N THR A 281 -11.31 5.85 -9.73
CA THR A 281 -10.74 5.27 -8.50
C THR A 281 -11.43 3.95 -8.14
N THR A 282 -10.75 3.05 -7.45
CA THR A 282 -11.36 1.84 -6.87
C THR A 282 -12.06 2.13 -5.53
N GLY A 283 -11.79 3.28 -4.92
CA GLY A 283 -12.36 3.65 -3.63
C GLY A 283 -13.71 4.36 -3.72
N PRO A 284 -14.18 4.91 -2.58
CA PRO A 284 -15.46 5.60 -2.52
C PRO A 284 -15.41 6.94 -3.27
N PHE A 285 -16.60 7.43 -3.64
CA PHE A 285 -16.80 8.71 -4.32
C PHE A 285 -16.03 9.88 -3.70
N ALA A 286 -15.92 9.92 -2.37
CA ALA A 286 -15.31 11.01 -1.61
C ALA A 286 -13.77 11.13 -1.77
N ARG A 287 -13.10 10.16 -2.41
CA ARG A 287 -11.66 10.28 -2.72
C ARG A 287 -11.42 11.51 -3.59
N ARG A 288 -10.35 12.26 -3.29
CA ARG A 288 -10.00 13.46 -4.06
C ARG A 288 -9.79 13.15 -5.53
N ILE A 289 -10.15 14.12 -6.37
CA ILE A 289 -9.84 14.08 -7.80
C ILE A 289 -8.58 14.90 -8.06
N HIS A 290 -7.73 14.41 -8.94
CA HIS A 290 -6.50 15.09 -9.37
C HIS A 290 -6.72 15.69 -10.75
N ILE A 291 -6.70 17.01 -10.87
CA ILE A 291 -6.86 17.74 -12.12
C ILE A 291 -5.51 18.31 -12.54
N SER A 292 -5.06 18.02 -13.75
CA SER A 292 -3.82 18.58 -14.28
C SER A 292 -3.98 20.08 -14.60
N THR A 293 -2.88 20.83 -14.61
CA THR A 293 -2.95 22.24 -15.01
C THR A 293 -3.43 22.43 -16.46
N SER A 294 -3.14 21.49 -17.35
CA SER A 294 -3.64 21.50 -18.74
C SER A 294 -5.16 21.34 -18.79
N GLU A 295 -5.73 20.38 -18.06
CA GLU A 295 -7.18 20.20 -17.94
C GLU A 295 -7.85 21.44 -17.35
N LEU A 296 -7.25 22.03 -16.30
CA LEU A 296 -7.78 23.22 -15.66
C LEU A 296 -7.83 24.42 -16.63
N VAL A 297 -6.74 24.64 -17.39
CA VAL A 297 -6.66 25.73 -18.36
C VAL A 297 -7.67 25.53 -19.49
N GLU A 298 -7.81 24.29 -19.97
CA GLU A 298 -8.78 23.95 -21.00
C GLU A 298 -10.22 24.13 -20.51
N ALA A 299 -10.54 23.66 -19.30
CA ALA A 299 -11.85 23.85 -18.69
C ALA A 299 -12.16 25.32 -18.40
N ALA A 300 -11.15 26.13 -18.10
CA ALA A 300 -11.33 27.56 -17.91
C ALA A 300 -11.54 28.33 -19.23
N ALA A 301 -11.24 27.71 -20.39
CA ALA A 301 -11.53 28.29 -21.70
C ALA A 301 -13.04 28.27 -21.96
N ASP A 302 -13.61 29.41 -22.34
CA ASP A 302 -15.05 29.59 -22.60
C ASP A 302 -15.50 29.04 -23.98
N ASP A 303 -14.85 28.00 -24.49
CA ASP A 303 -15.06 27.50 -25.87
C ASP A 303 -15.97 26.25 -25.94
N ALA A 304 -16.17 25.57 -24.83
CA ALA A 304 -17.03 24.39 -24.71
C ALA A 304 -17.45 24.16 -23.25
N ARG A 305 -18.56 23.44 -23.05
CA ARG A 305 -18.87 22.89 -21.72
C ARG A 305 -17.83 21.84 -21.37
N TYR A 306 -17.24 21.96 -20.19
CA TYR A 306 -16.27 21.01 -19.68
C TYR A 306 -16.87 20.24 -18.51
N SER A 307 -17.01 18.93 -18.67
CA SER A 307 -17.62 18.05 -17.69
C SER A 307 -16.57 17.11 -17.07
N VAL A 308 -16.75 16.76 -15.81
CA VAL A 308 -15.90 15.75 -15.14
C VAL A 308 -16.78 14.55 -14.78
N ALA A 309 -16.43 13.38 -15.29
CA ALA A 309 -17.03 12.11 -14.91
C ALA A 309 -16.22 11.49 -13.76
N ARG A 310 -16.78 11.42 -12.56
CA ARG A 310 -16.15 10.70 -11.44
C ARG A 310 -16.60 9.26 -11.46
N VAL A 311 -15.69 8.36 -11.85
CA VAL A 311 -15.87 6.91 -11.79
C VAL A 311 -15.25 6.39 -10.49
N TYR A 312 -16.01 5.65 -9.69
CA TYR A 312 -15.60 5.20 -8.36
C TYR A 312 -16.17 3.82 -8.04
N GLU A 313 -15.60 3.16 -7.03
CA GLU A 313 -15.89 1.77 -6.69
C GLU A 313 -15.75 0.85 -7.92
N ILE A 314 -14.68 1.06 -8.71
CA ILE A 314 -14.37 0.18 -9.84
C ILE A 314 -13.96 -1.20 -9.32
N ASP A 315 -14.63 -2.24 -9.82
CA ASP A 315 -14.36 -3.64 -9.53
C ASP A 315 -14.50 -4.52 -10.79
N GLU A 316 -14.63 -5.83 -10.57
CA GLU A 316 -14.78 -6.84 -11.64
C GLU A 316 -16.16 -6.77 -12.33
N ASP A 317 -17.20 -6.33 -11.61
CA ASP A 317 -18.58 -6.28 -12.12
C ASP A 317 -18.88 -4.95 -12.84
N GLY A 318 -18.22 -3.86 -12.44
CA GLY A 318 -18.42 -2.56 -13.05
C GLY A 318 -17.93 -1.40 -12.18
N ALA A 319 -18.70 -0.32 -12.15
CA ALA A 319 -18.42 0.86 -11.34
C ALA A 319 -19.67 1.71 -11.11
N LYS A 320 -19.50 2.78 -10.32
CA LYS A 320 -20.47 3.86 -10.21
C LYS A 320 -19.89 5.14 -10.80
N MET A 321 -20.75 5.98 -11.35
CA MET A 321 -20.38 7.26 -11.93
C MET A 321 -21.30 8.38 -11.48
N ARG A 322 -20.73 9.57 -11.31
CA ARG A 322 -21.47 10.84 -11.27
C ARG A 322 -20.80 11.84 -12.20
N ILE A 323 -21.58 12.75 -12.77
CA ILE A 323 -21.07 13.77 -13.70
C ILE A 323 -21.23 15.15 -13.07
N CYS A 324 -20.15 15.93 -13.10
CA CYS A 324 -20.20 17.37 -12.88
C CYS A 324 -20.30 18.04 -14.24
N ASP A 325 -21.49 18.51 -14.62
CA ASP A 325 -21.75 18.98 -15.99
C ASP A 325 -21.02 20.29 -16.32
N ASN A 326 -20.75 21.15 -15.34
CA ASN A 326 -20.14 22.47 -15.52
C ASN A 326 -18.95 22.67 -14.58
N PHE A 327 -17.81 22.06 -14.93
CA PHE A 327 -16.55 22.26 -14.21
C PHE A 327 -15.89 23.61 -14.54
N ASN A 328 -16.30 24.27 -15.63
CA ASN A 328 -15.70 25.50 -16.13
C ASN A 328 -15.65 26.61 -15.06
N ASP A 329 -16.72 26.78 -14.27
CA ASP A 329 -16.80 27.88 -13.28
C ASP A 329 -15.81 27.72 -12.13
N LEU A 330 -15.64 26.49 -11.64
CA LEU A 330 -14.60 26.21 -10.65
C LEU A 330 -13.21 26.38 -11.29
N ALA A 331 -13.01 25.88 -12.51
CA ALA A 331 -11.74 26.02 -13.21
C ALA A 331 -11.31 27.48 -13.38
N LYS A 332 -12.23 28.36 -13.78
CA LYS A 332 -11.99 29.82 -13.87
C LYS A 332 -11.66 30.43 -12.51
N THR A 333 -12.37 30.02 -11.46
CA THR A 333 -12.14 30.51 -10.10
C THR A 333 -10.73 30.14 -9.62
N ILE A 334 -10.33 28.88 -9.82
CA ILE A 334 -8.99 28.41 -9.48
C ILE A 334 -7.96 29.16 -10.33
N ALA A 335 -8.10 29.17 -11.66
CA ALA A 335 -7.17 29.81 -12.58
C ALA A 335 -6.98 31.31 -12.28
N GLY A 336 -8.05 32.04 -11.98
CA GLY A 336 -8.01 33.46 -11.62
C GLY A 336 -7.42 33.75 -10.23
N SER A 337 -7.43 32.77 -9.33
CA SER A 337 -6.89 32.91 -7.96
C SER A 337 -5.38 32.64 -7.85
N LEU A 338 -4.78 32.04 -8.88
CA LEU A 338 -3.37 31.63 -8.86
C LEU A 338 -2.44 32.83 -9.06
N SER A 339 -1.81 33.26 -7.97
CA SER A 339 -0.69 34.21 -8.00
C SER A 339 0.61 33.49 -7.65
N LEU A 340 1.43 33.21 -8.67
CA LEU A 340 2.70 32.49 -8.52
C LEU A 340 3.89 33.40 -8.87
N PRO A 341 5.04 33.25 -8.18
CA PRO A 341 6.27 33.95 -8.57
C PRO A 341 6.70 33.62 -10.00
N ALA A 342 7.43 34.55 -10.63
CA ALA A 342 7.98 34.33 -11.96
C ALA A 342 8.84 33.05 -12.00
N GLY A 343 8.56 32.18 -12.98
CA GLY A 343 9.25 30.88 -13.13
C GLY A 343 8.67 29.73 -12.30
N VAL A 344 7.65 29.98 -11.48
CA VAL A 344 6.95 28.92 -10.72
C VAL A 344 5.66 28.54 -11.45
N ARG A 345 5.39 27.23 -11.55
CA ARG A 345 4.16 26.67 -12.09
C ARG A 345 3.60 25.64 -11.12
N VAL A 346 2.29 25.46 -11.18
CA VAL A 346 1.60 24.33 -10.54
C VAL A 346 1.43 23.25 -11.61
N ASP A 347 1.65 21.99 -11.25
CA ASP A 347 1.51 20.86 -12.17
C ASP A 347 0.11 20.22 -12.09
N GLY A 348 -0.56 20.32 -10.94
CA GLY A 348 -1.92 19.85 -10.78
C GLY A 348 -2.57 20.26 -9.46
N PHE A 349 -3.85 19.92 -9.32
CA PHE A 349 -4.73 20.29 -8.22
C PHE A 349 -5.40 19.04 -7.66
N SER A 350 -5.50 18.94 -6.35
CA SER A 350 -6.34 17.94 -5.69
C SER A 350 -7.61 18.61 -5.20
N ILE A 351 -8.77 18.16 -5.69
CA ILE A 351 -10.08 18.75 -5.39
C ILE A 351 -10.89 17.74 -4.57
N ASP A 352 -11.53 18.21 -3.50
CA ASP A 352 -12.52 17.43 -2.75
C ASP A 352 -13.82 17.37 -3.57
N PRO A 353 -14.32 16.17 -3.94
CA PRO A 353 -15.54 16.06 -4.74
C PRO A 353 -16.74 16.77 -4.13
N ASN A 354 -16.79 16.92 -2.80
CA ASN A 354 -17.89 17.60 -2.13
C ASN A 354 -17.93 19.11 -2.40
N THR A 355 -16.93 19.70 -3.06
CA THR A 355 -16.95 21.11 -3.48
C THR A 355 -17.60 21.32 -4.84
N LEU A 356 -17.94 20.24 -5.55
CA LEU A 356 -18.55 20.27 -6.87
C LEU A 356 -20.04 19.89 -6.81
N GLU A 357 -20.81 20.38 -7.77
CA GLU A 357 -22.20 19.94 -7.98
C GLU A 357 -22.22 18.73 -8.91
N TRP A 358 -22.78 17.63 -8.42
CA TRP A 358 -22.82 16.35 -9.13
C TRP A 358 -24.25 15.96 -9.47
N GLY A 359 -24.41 15.39 -10.67
CA GLY A 359 -25.64 14.75 -11.09
C GLY A 359 -25.97 13.47 -10.29
N ALA A 360 -27.03 12.80 -10.73
CA ALA A 360 -27.44 11.52 -10.17
C ALA A 360 -26.36 10.45 -10.35
N GLU A 361 -26.38 9.45 -9.48
CA GLU A 361 -25.53 8.27 -9.59
C GLU A 361 -25.99 7.37 -10.74
N ILE A 362 -25.03 6.96 -11.55
CA ILE A 362 -25.21 6.09 -12.72
C ILE A 362 -24.41 4.82 -12.46
N ALA A 363 -25.05 3.66 -12.58
CA ALA A 363 -24.36 2.37 -12.55
C ALA A 363 -23.73 2.09 -13.92
N LEU A 364 -22.46 1.71 -13.93
CA LEU A 364 -21.73 1.28 -15.12
C LEU A 364 -21.47 -0.22 -15.03
N SER A 365 -21.66 -0.94 -16.12
CA SER A 365 -21.38 -2.37 -16.23
C SER A 365 -20.29 -2.62 -17.26
N ARG A 366 -19.38 -3.57 -16.99
CA ARG A 366 -18.44 -4.05 -18.02
C ARG A 366 -19.22 -4.84 -19.08
N SER A 367 -18.92 -4.62 -20.35
CA SER A 367 -19.54 -5.40 -21.43
C SER A 367 -18.96 -6.83 -21.46
N GLU A 368 -19.68 -7.81 -21.99
CA GLU A 368 -19.18 -9.20 -22.10
C GLU A 368 -17.93 -9.31 -23.01
N GLU A 369 -17.67 -8.31 -23.87
CA GLU A 369 -16.49 -8.24 -24.73
C GLU A 369 -15.24 -7.79 -23.95
N ASP A 370 -15.39 -6.95 -22.93
CA ASP A 370 -14.28 -6.46 -22.08
C ASP A 370 -13.76 -7.52 -21.09
N GLN A 371 -14.45 -8.66 -20.93
CA GLN A 371 -14.08 -9.74 -20.01
C GLN A 371 -13.17 -10.83 -20.65
N GLN A 372 -12.82 -10.69 -21.93
CA GLN A 372 -12.07 -11.70 -22.69
C GLN A 372 -10.62 -11.32 -23.05
N GLU A 373 -10.18 -10.11 -22.72
CA GLU A 373 -8.77 -9.69 -22.78
C GLU A 373 -8.09 -9.82 -21.41
#